data_AF-A0A9R0Z6K4-F1
#
_entry.id   AF-A0A9R0Z6K4-F1
#
_cell.length_a   1.000
_cell.length_b   1.000
_cell.length_c   1.000
_cell.angle_alpha   90.00
_cell.angle_beta   90.00
_cell.angle_gamma   90.00
#
_symmetry.space_group_name_H-M   'P 1'
#
loop_
_entity.id
_entity.type
_entity.pdbx_description
1 polymer ?
#
loop_
_entity_poly.entity_id
_entity_poly.type
_entity_poly.pdbx_seq_one_letter_code
_entity_poly.pdbx_strand_id
1 'polypeptide(L)'
;MEESVAAGKMLNQEQKELMHSKPVIAALIDELERLRVPLSTALTKELSTVPAPAAGSSSFGSDLSIQDLLALIYFGSLFYVKSPNEFIATMVARKNERSSCITHGYVWDDTVDLLVENDLDAVSAVAALAAARPSSADGVSHHDALQACAHHARLWLTRADAPIHPGSSVTYAAVRSKLDRIMASDYYTAPAVAGNHGAEGLQAQMSMTDSPEAPSLKETLAAENHKVK
;
A
#
# COMPACT_ATOMS: atom_id res chain seq x y z
N MET A 1 28.34 7.25 27.16
CA MET A 1 28.13 5.96 27.86
C MET A 1 29.45 5.19 27.98
N GLU A 2 30.15 4.90 26.88
CA GLU A 2 31.48 4.26 26.91
C GLU A 2 32.53 5.09 27.65
N GLU A 3 32.50 6.40 27.46
CA GLU A 3 33.32 7.36 28.22
C GLU A 3 32.95 7.38 29.72
N SER A 4 31.68 7.12 30.06
CA SER A 4 31.21 7.04 31.45
C SER A 4 31.68 5.76 32.13
N VAL A 5 31.77 4.65 31.38
CA VAL A 5 32.38 3.39 31.83
C VAL A 5 33.90 3.54 31.98
N ALA A 6 34.57 4.19 31.03
CA ALA A 6 35.99 4.50 31.11
C ALA A 6 36.32 5.41 32.31
N ALA A 7 35.39 6.29 32.69
CA ALA A 7 35.46 7.12 33.90
C ALA A 7 34.99 6.41 35.19
N GLY A 8 34.70 5.11 35.15
CA GLY A 8 34.39 4.29 36.33
C GLY A 8 32.97 4.43 36.91
N LYS A 9 32.01 5.03 36.19
CA LYS A 9 30.61 5.10 36.64
C LYS A 9 29.90 3.75 36.47
N MET A 10 29.15 3.33 37.48
CA MET A 10 28.26 2.16 37.38
C MET A 10 27.11 2.43 36.42
N LEU A 11 26.84 1.46 35.54
CA LEU A 11 25.72 1.48 34.61
C LEU A 11 24.50 0.79 35.23
N ASN A 12 23.31 1.25 34.86
CA ASN A 12 22.06 0.55 35.15
C ASN A 12 21.86 -0.65 34.19
N GLN A 13 20.83 -1.48 34.45
CA GLN A 13 20.59 -2.71 33.71
C GLN A 13 20.32 -2.47 32.21
N GLU A 14 19.52 -1.46 31.88
CA GLU A 14 19.20 -1.09 30.49
C GLU A 14 20.45 -0.62 29.72
N GLN A 15 21.31 0.18 30.36
CA GLN A 15 22.58 0.64 29.77
C GLN A 15 23.54 -0.52 29.49
N LYS A 16 23.54 -1.55 30.36
CA LYS A 16 24.37 -2.74 30.16
C LYS A 16 23.87 -3.57 28.98
N GLU A 17 22.56 -3.78 28.88
CA GLU A 17 21.95 -4.48 27.74
C GLU A 17 22.19 -3.72 26.42
N LEU A 18 22.12 -2.40 26.44
CA LEU A 18 22.45 -1.54 25.29
C LEU A 18 23.92 -1.68 24.86
N MET A 19 24.86 -1.80 25.81
CA MET A 19 26.26 -2.03 25.49
C MET A 19 26.51 -3.42 24.88
N HIS A 20 25.77 -4.43 25.33
CA HIS A 20 25.88 -5.78 24.78
C HIS A 20 25.27 -5.90 23.37
N SER A 21 24.26 -5.09 23.03
CA SER A 21 23.65 -5.11 21.70
C SER A 21 24.44 -4.34 20.64
N LYS A 22 25.27 -3.36 21.04
CA LYS A 22 26.04 -2.51 20.12
C LYS A 22 26.92 -3.28 19.11
N PRO A 23 27.71 -4.29 19.50
CA PRO A 23 28.53 -5.05 18.55
C PRO A 23 27.69 -5.82 17.53
N VAL A 24 26.54 -6.33 17.95
CA VAL A 24 25.60 -7.05 17.08
C VAL A 24 24.98 -6.10 16.06
N ILE A 25 24.54 -4.92 16.49
CA ILE A 25 23.97 -3.90 15.60
C ILE A 25 25.03 -3.41 14.60
N ALA A 26 26.27 -3.17 15.05
CA ALA A 26 27.35 -2.77 14.16
C ALA A 26 27.63 -3.84 13.07
N ALA A 27 27.71 -5.11 13.47
CA ALA A 27 27.89 -6.21 12.51
C ALA A 27 26.73 -6.33 11.50
N LEU A 28 25.49 -6.08 11.93
CA LEU A 28 24.33 -6.06 11.05
C LEU A 28 24.35 -4.87 10.08
N ILE A 29 24.83 -3.70 10.50
CA ILE A 29 25.00 -2.54 9.62
C ILE A 29 26.05 -2.84 8.56
N ASP A 30 27.20 -3.38 8.95
CA ASP A 30 28.28 -3.74 8.02
C ASP A 30 27.79 -4.76 6.97
N GLU A 31 27.02 -5.76 7.40
CA GLU A 31 26.45 -6.77 6.51
C GLU A 31 25.41 -6.17 5.55
N LEU A 32 24.56 -5.25 6.02
CA LEU A 32 23.63 -4.52 5.16
C LEU A 32 24.36 -3.66 4.13
N GLU A 33 25.42 -2.96 4.53
CA GLU A 33 26.25 -2.16 3.62
C GLU A 33 26.96 -3.02 2.59
N ARG A 34 27.47 -4.19 3.00
CA ARG A 34 28.08 -5.19 2.12
C ARG A 34 27.10 -5.70 1.06
N LEU A 35 25.82 -5.88 1.41
CA LEU A 35 24.80 -6.42 0.51
C LEU A 35 24.22 -5.38 -0.46
N ARG A 36 24.30 -4.07 -0.17
CA ARG A 36 23.72 -3.00 -1.00
C ARG A 36 24.22 -3.01 -2.45
N VAL A 37 25.54 -3.07 -2.65
CA VAL A 37 26.14 -3.00 -4.01
C VAL A 37 25.80 -4.25 -4.85
N PRO A 38 25.94 -5.49 -4.33
CA PRO A 38 25.51 -6.70 -5.04
C PRO A 38 24.04 -6.67 -5.44
N LEU A 39 23.14 -6.24 -4.55
CA LEU A 39 21.70 -6.16 -4.82
C LEU A 39 21.36 -5.13 -5.91
N SER A 40 21.94 -3.93 -5.84
CA SER A 40 21.76 -2.88 -6.85
C SER A 40 22.26 -3.33 -8.23
N THR A 41 23.40 -4.01 -8.26
CA THR A 41 24.00 -4.55 -9.48
C THR A 41 23.12 -5.66 -10.08
N ALA A 42 22.62 -6.58 -9.26
CA ALA A 42 21.70 -7.62 -9.70
C ALA A 42 20.41 -7.03 -10.27
N LEU A 43 19.81 -6.04 -9.60
CA LEU A 43 18.61 -5.36 -10.07
C LEU A 43 18.82 -4.67 -11.42
N THR A 44 19.95 -3.97 -11.60
CA THR A 44 20.27 -3.29 -12.86
C THR A 44 20.49 -4.30 -13.99
N LYS A 45 21.09 -5.46 -13.68
CA LYS A 45 21.25 -6.54 -14.65
C LYS A 45 19.91 -7.13 -15.08
N GLU A 46 18.99 -7.40 -14.14
CA GLU A 46 17.63 -7.89 -14.45
C GLU A 46 16.86 -6.90 -15.34
N LEU A 47 16.92 -5.60 -15.02
CA LEU A 47 16.30 -4.54 -15.82
C LEU A 47 16.90 -4.42 -17.23
N SER A 48 18.22 -4.59 -17.36
CA SER A 48 18.91 -4.53 -18.65
C SER A 48 18.70 -5.77 -19.52
N THR A 49 18.26 -6.90 -18.94
CA THR A 49 18.03 -8.16 -19.65
C THR A 49 16.62 -8.31 -20.20
N VAL A 50 15.73 -7.32 -20.03
CA VAL A 50 14.43 -7.30 -20.71
C VAL A 50 14.63 -6.77 -22.14
N PRO A 51 14.59 -7.62 -23.18
CA PRO A 51 14.66 -7.14 -24.55
C PRO A 51 13.33 -6.45 -24.89
N ALA A 52 13.40 -5.31 -25.59
CA ALA A 52 12.21 -4.72 -26.21
C ALA A 52 11.56 -5.75 -27.16
N PRO A 53 10.23 -5.92 -27.13
CA PRO A 53 9.57 -6.91 -27.97
C PRO A 53 9.76 -6.56 -29.45
N ALA A 54 10.41 -7.47 -30.18
CA ALA A 54 10.55 -7.40 -31.62
C ALA A 54 9.16 -7.55 -32.26
N ALA A 55 8.75 -6.54 -33.01
CA ALA A 55 7.48 -6.50 -33.72
C ALA A 55 7.38 -7.63 -34.76
N GLY A 56 6.52 -8.61 -34.48
CA GLY A 56 6.09 -9.64 -35.41
C GLY A 56 4.57 -9.59 -35.59
N SER A 57 4.11 -9.18 -36.76
CA SER A 57 2.69 -8.99 -37.11
C SER A 57 1.88 -10.30 -37.09
N SER A 58 1.35 -10.62 -35.92
CA SER A 58 -0.06 -11.04 -35.65
C SER A 58 -0.43 -10.73 -34.17
N SER A 59 0.46 -9.99 -33.49
CA SER A 59 0.66 -9.95 -32.04
C SER A 59 -0.23 -8.98 -31.28
N PHE A 60 -0.83 -7.99 -31.95
CA PHE A 60 -1.56 -6.90 -31.27
C PHE A 60 -2.68 -7.40 -30.35
N GLY A 61 -3.41 -8.45 -30.73
CA GLY A 61 -4.45 -9.03 -29.87
C GLY A 61 -3.88 -9.79 -28.67
N SER A 62 -2.76 -10.48 -28.84
CA SER A 62 -2.07 -11.23 -27.78
C SER A 62 -1.38 -10.29 -26.79
N ASP A 63 -0.72 -9.23 -27.27
CA ASP A 63 -0.03 -8.25 -26.44
C ASP A 63 -1.02 -7.47 -25.56
N LEU A 64 -2.16 -7.07 -26.12
CA LEU A 64 -3.23 -6.44 -25.34
C LEU A 64 -3.81 -7.40 -24.30
N SER A 65 -3.99 -8.67 -24.65
CA SER A 65 -4.48 -9.70 -23.71
C SER A 65 -3.49 -9.95 -22.58
N ILE A 66 -2.18 -9.93 -22.87
CA ILE A 66 -1.12 -10.06 -21.87
C ILE A 66 -1.11 -8.84 -20.95
N GLN A 67 -1.11 -7.63 -21.51
CA GLN A 67 -1.15 -6.39 -20.72
C GLN A 67 -2.39 -6.34 -19.81
N ASP A 68 -3.53 -6.75 -20.33
CA ASP A 68 -4.80 -6.81 -19.61
C ASP A 68 -4.76 -7.81 -18.43
N LEU A 69 -4.23 -9.01 -18.66
CA LEU A 69 -4.05 -9.99 -17.59
C LEU A 69 -3.00 -9.51 -16.55
N LEU A 70 -1.93 -8.86 -17.02
CA LEU A 70 -0.92 -8.27 -16.15
C LEU A 70 -1.49 -7.14 -15.30
N ALA A 71 -2.35 -6.28 -15.85
CA ALA A 71 -3.00 -5.22 -15.10
C ALA A 71 -3.84 -5.80 -13.95
N LEU A 72 -4.66 -6.82 -14.24
CA LEU A 72 -5.42 -7.53 -13.20
C LEU A 72 -4.51 -8.08 -12.11
N ILE A 73 -3.46 -8.82 -12.49
CA ILE A 73 -2.56 -9.48 -11.53
C ILE A 73 -1.78 -8.45 -10.71
N TYR A 74 -1.31 -7.38 -11.36
CA TYR A 74 -0.56 -6.30 -10.73
C TYR A 74 -1.38 -5.61 -9.65
N PHE A 75 -2.54 -5.05 -10.02
CA PHE A 75 -3.40 -4.35 -9.07
C PHE A 75 -4.00 -5.28 -8.02
N GLY A 76 -4.41 -6.49 -8.42
CA GLY A 76 -4.93 -7.45 -7.45
C GLY A 76 -3.89 -7.88 -6.42
N SER A 77 -2.63 -8.05 -6.81
CA SER A 77 -1.54 -8.35 -5.85
C SER A 77 -1.21 -7.17 -4.95
N LEU A 78 -1.35 -5.95 -5.48
CA LEU A 78 -1.12 -4.70 -4.78
C LEU A 78 -2.16 -4.48 -3.66
N PHE A 79 -3.43 -4.79 -3.95
CA PHE A 79 -4.54 -4.63 -3.01
C PHE A 79 -4.79 -5.85 -2.11
N TYR A 80 -4.16 -6.99 -2.39
CA TYR A 80 -4.38 -8.22 -1.63
C TYR A 80 -3.83 -8.12 -0.21
N VAL A 81 -4.67 -7.96 0.81
CA VAL A 81 -4.24 -7.98 2.22
C VAL A 81 -4.48 -9.39 2.78
N LYS A 82 -3.40 -10.18 2.94
CA LYS A 82 -3.52 -11.51 3.58
C LYS A 82 -3.66 -11.33 5.10
N SER A 83 -4.23 -12.36 5.75
CA SER A 83 -4.38 -12.50 7.22
C SER A 83 -3.15 -12.03 8.02
N PRO A 84 -3.30 -11.69 9.32
CA PRO A 84 -2.26 -11.10 10.20
C PRO A 84 -0.92 -11.84 10.35
N ASN A 85 -0.74 -13.01 9.73
CA ASN A 85 0.53 -13.74 9.66
C ASN A 85 1.52 -13.19 8.61
N GLU A 86 1.12 -12.21 7.80
CA GLU A 86 2.04 -11.50 6.91
C GLU A 86 2.87 -10.46 7.70
N PHE A 87 4.10 -10.18 7.26
CA PHE A 87 4.96 -9.20 7.91
C PHE A 87 4.24 -7.85 8.04
N ILE A 88 4.23 -7.27 9.25
CA ILE A 88 3.43 -6.08 9.59
C ILE A 88 3.68 -4.95 8.59
N ALA A 89 4.93 -4.73 8.15
CA ALA A 89 5.23 -3.67 7.19
C ALA A 89 4.59 -3.91 5.81
N THR A 90 4.51 -5.16 5.36
CA THR A 90 3.86 -5.51 4.09
C THR A 90 2.35 -5.26 4.16
N MET A 91 1.72 -5.63 5.28
CA MET A 91 0.30 -5.33 5.51
C MET A 91 0.04 -3.82 5.56
N VAL A 92 0.89 -3.05 6.27
CA VAL A 92 0.76 -1.58 6.36
C VAL A 92 0.94 -0.94 4.99
N ALA A 93 1.94 -1.38 4.21
CA ALA A 93 2.16 -0.88 2.85
C ALA A 93 0.94 -1.12 1.96
N ARG A 94 0.36 -2.33 1.98
CA ARG A 94 -0.84 -2.62 1.18
C ARG A 94 -2.08 -1.85 1.66
N LYS A 95 -2.25 -1.63 2.97
CA LYS A 95 -3.34 -0.78 3.48
C LYS A 95 -3.18 0.68 3.03
N ASN A 96 -1.96 1.21 3.08
CA ASN A 96 -1.67 2.55 2.59
C ASN A 96 -1.97 2.66 1.09
N GLU A 97 -1.62 1.63 0.33
CA GLU A 97 -1.85 1.58 -1.11
C GLU A 97 -3.34 1.57 -1.48
N ARG A 98 -4.14 0.77 -0.77
CA ARG A 98 -5.60 0.74 -0.90
C ARG A 98 -6.23 2.09 -0.57
N SER A 99 -5.80 2.70 0.55
CA SER A 99 -6.24 4.03 0.94
C SER A 99 -5.90 5.06 -0.12
N SER A 100 -4.68 5.02 -0.65
CA SER A 100 -4.23 5.91 -1.73
C SER A 100 -5.12 5.78 -2.96
N CYS A 101 -5.39 4.55 -3.42
CA CYS A 101 -6.26 4.29 -4.56
C CYS A 101 -7.67 4.86 -4.37
N ILE A 102 -8.28 4.65 -3.20
CA ILE A 102 -9.62 5.15 -2.88
C ILE A 102 -9.65 6.68 -2.84
N THR A 103 -8.66 7.33 -2.22
CA THR A 103 -8.59 8.79 -2.10
C THR A 103 -8.43 9.46 -3.47
N HIS A 104 -7.65 8.89 -4.37
CA HIS A 104 -7.50 9.38 -5.74
C HIS A 104 -8.69 9.03 -6.65
N GLY A 105 -9.57 8.12 -6.23
CA GLY A 105 -10.83 7.82 -6.90
C GLY A 105 -11.88 8.93 -6.79
N TYR A 106 -11.58 10.02 -6.07
CA TYR A 106 -12.45 11.18 -5.91
C TYR A 106 -12.39 12.07 -7.17
N VAL A 107 -13.03 11.65 -8.25
CA VAL A 107 -13.33 12.54 -9.38
C VAL A 107 -14.45 13.48 -8.94
N TRP A 108 -14.34 14.78 -9.24
CA TRP A 108 -15.26 15.86 -8.88
C TRP A 108 -16.68 15.77 -9.49
N ASP A 109 -17.06 14.61 -10.04
CA ASP A 109 -18.40 14.40 -10.61
C ASP A 109 -19.24 13.58 -9.63
N ASP A 110 -20.19 14.26 -8.95
CA ASP A 110 -21.08 13.72 -7.92
C ASP A 110 -22.00 12.56 -8.40
N THR A 111 -21.79 12.05 -9.61
CA THR A 111 -22.61 11.02 -10.26
C THR A 111 -21.93 9.63 -10.35
N VAL A 112 -20.66 9.49 -10.00
CA VAL A 112 -19.94 8.20 -10.05
C VAL A 112 -19.79 7.54 -8.67
N ASP A 113 -20.27 6.30 -8.54
CA ASP A 113 -20.07 5.47 -7.34
C ASP A 113 -18.58 5.39 -6.97
N LEU A 114 -18.20 5.94 -5.81
CA LEU A 114 -16.81 5.92 -5.35
C LEU A 114 -16.28 4.49 -5.21
N LEU A 115 -14.99 4.30 -5.48
CA LEU A 115 -14.31 3.04 -5.18
C LEU A 115 -14.31 2.82 -3.66
N VAL A 116 -14.73 1.63 -3.25
CA VAL A 116 -14.74 1.22 -1.83
C VAL A 116 -13.82 0.01 -1.62
N GLU A 117 -13.47 -0.30 -0.37
CA GLU A 117 -12.63 -1.45 -0.02
C GLU A 117 -13.11 -2.77 -0.66
N ASN A 118 -14.42 -3.00 -0.68
CA ASN A 118 -15.01 -4.20 -1.30
C ASN A 118 -14.73 -4.29 -2.80
N ASP A 119 -14.61 -3.16 -3.51
CA ASP A 119 -14.25 -3.16 -4.93
C ASP A 119 -12.80 -3.64 -5.11
N LEU A 120 -11.89 -3.19 -4.25
CA LEU A 120 -10.48 -3.61 -4.27
C LEU A 120 -10.31 -5.08 -3.84
N ASP A 121 -11.13 -5.56 -2.92
CA ASP A 121 -11.19 -6.98 -2.55
C ASP A 121 -11.66 -7.84 -3.71
N ALA A 122 -12.65 -7.38 -4.47
CA ALA A 122 -13.12 -8.10 -5.65
C ALA A 122 -12.04 -8.18 -6.74
N VAL A 123 -11.28 -7.10 -6.97
CA VAL A 123 -10.11 -7.10 -7.88
C VAL A 123 -9.06 -8.09 -7.39
N SER A 124 -8.72 -8.05 -6.10
CA SER A 124 -7.75 -8.97 -5.48
C SER A 124 -8.20 -10.43 -5.58
N ALA A 125 -9.49 -10.71 -5.39
CA ALA A 125 -10.06 -12.03 -5.47
C ALA A 125 -9.99 -12.60 -6.89
N VAL A 126 -10.34 -11.80 -7.91
CA VAL A 126 -10.25 -12.23 -9.32
C VAL A 126 -8.80 -12.45 -9.73
N ALA A 127 -7.87 -11.61 -9.30
CA ALA A 127 -6.44 -11.82 -9.54
C ALA A 127 -5.93 -13.10 -8.87
N ALA A 128 -6.34 -13.37 -7.63
CA ALA A 128 -5.99 -14.61 -6.94
C ALA A 128 -6.56 -15.84 -7.66
N LEU A 129 -7.80 -15.78 -8.16
CA LEU A 129 -8.38 -16.86 -8.97
C LEU A 129 -7.63 -17.09 -10.28
N ALA A 130 -7.09 -16.04 -10.90
CA ALA A 130 -6.37 -16.11 -12.18
C ALA A 130 -4.90 -16.53 -12.05
N ALA A 131 -4.28 -16.37 -10.87
CA ALA A 131 -2.84 -16.53 -10.70
C ALA A 131 -2.40 -17.39 -9.52
N ALA A 132 -3.28 -17.73 -8.59
CA ALA A 132 -2.93 -18.44 -7.36
C ALA A 132 -3.71 -19.76 -7.20
N ARG A 133 -3.07 -20.73 -6.56
CA ARG A 133 -3.74 -21.94 -6.11
C ARG A 133 -4.69 -21.60 -4.94
N PRO A 134 -5.97 -22.04 -4.97
CA PRO A 134 -6.88 -21.79 -3.87
C PRO A 134 -6.36 -22.44 -2.59
N SER A 135 -6.38 -21.71 -1.47
CA SER A 135 -5.93 -22.24 -0.18
C SER A 135 -6.85 -23.31 0.41
N SER A 136 -8.10 -23.38 -0.07
CA SER A 136 -9.08 -24.41 0.30
C SER A 136 -9.00 -25.68 -0.56
N ALA A 137 -8.14 -25.69 -1.58
CA ALA A 137 -8.01 -26.78 -2.54
C ALA A 137 -7.02 -27.86 -2.06
N ASP A 138 -7.33 -28.46 -0.92
CA ASP A 138 -6.63 -29.63 -0.40
C ASP A 138 -6.76 -30.79 -1.40
N GLY A 139 -5.63 -31.43 -1.71
CA GLY A 139 -5.60 -32.56 -2.66
C GLY A 139 -5.67 -32.20 -4.15
N VAL A 140 -5.83 -30.94 -4.54
CA VAL A 140 -5.82 -30.54 -5.95
C VAL A 140 -4.39 -30.52 -6.50
N SER A 141 -4.17 -31.11 -7.68
CA SER A 141 -2.84 -31.12 -8.31
C SER A 141 -2.45 -29.72 -8.81
N HIS A 142 -1.14 -29.46 -8.98
CA HIS A 142 -0.70 -28.20 -9.60
C HIS A 142 -1.21 -28.04 -11.03
N HIS A 143 -1.36 -29.13 -11.77
CA HIS A 143 -1.92 -29.12 -13.11
C HIS A 143 -3.37 -28.62 -13.10
N ASP A 144 -4.22 -29.19 -12.24
CA ASP A 144 -5.64 -28.85 -12.20
C ASP A 144 -5.87 -27.45 -11.63
N ALA A 145 -5.05 -27.05 -10.64
CA ALA A 145 -5.04 -25.68 -10.15
C ALA A 145 -4.68 -24.68 -11.28
N LEU A 146 -3.68 -24.99 -12.10
CA LEU A 146 -3.30 -24.15 -13.22
C LEU A 146 -4.40 -24.08 -14.30
N GLN A 147 -5.10 -25.19 -14.55
CA GLN A 147 -6.25 -25.20 -15.46
C GLN A 147 -7.40 -24.32 -14.93
N ALA A 148 -7.66 -24.36 -13.62
CA ALA A 148 -8.63 -23.45 -13.00
C ALA A 148 -8.20 -21.98 -13.14
N CYS A 149 -6.93 -21.65 -12.88
CA CYS A 149 -6.38 -20.32 -13.12
C CYS A 149 -6.59 -19.86 -14.57
N ALA A 150 -6.29 -20.73 -15.53
CA ALA A 150 -6.47 -20.44 -16.95
C ALA A 150 -7.94 -20.26 -17.34
N HIS A 151 -8.88 -20.93 -16.67
CA HIS A 151 -10.31 -20.72 -16.86
C HIS A 151 -10.73 -19.31 -16.41
N HIS A 152 -10.31 -18.89 -15.21
CA HIS A 152 -10.59 -17.54 -14.70
C HIS A 152 -9.95 -16.44 -15.55
N ALA A 153 -8.71 -16.64 -16.00
CA ALA A 153 -8.04 -15.73 -16.92
C ALA A 153 -8.82 -15.56 -18.24
N ARG A 154 -9.38 -16.64 -18.79
CA ARG A 154 -10.24 -16.55 -19.98
C ARG A 154 -11.52 -15.77 -19.73
N LEU A 155 -12.22 -16.03 -18.61
CA LEU A 155 -13.43 -15.28 -18.25
C LEU A 155 -13.15 -13.77 -18.14
N TRP A 156 -12.02 -13.42 -17.52
CA TRP A 156 -11.54 -12.04 -17.45
C TRP A 156 -11.33 -11.40 -18.83
N LEU A 157 -10.58 -12.08 -19.71
CA LEU A 157 -10.26 -11.58 -21.06
C LEU A 157 -11.50 -11.47 -21.94
N THR A 158 -12.48 -12.35 -21.76
CA THR A 158 -13.77 -12.29 -22.46
C THR A 158 -14.75 -11.25 -21.88
N ARG A 159 -14.37 -10.56 -20.79
CA ARG A 159 -15.24 -9.60 -20.08
C ARG A 159 -16.58 -10.23 -19.67
N ALA A 160 -16.54 -11.45 -19.14
CA ALA A 160 -17.74 -12.24 -18.91
C ALA A 160 -18.67 -11.60 -17.85
N ASP A 161 -19.97 -11.61 -18.12
CA ASP A 161 -21.02 -11.30 -17.13
C ASP A 161 -21.30 -12.47 -16.16
N ALA A 162 -20.42 -13.47 -16.14
CA ALA A 162 -20.52 -14.60 -15.22
C ALA A 162 -20.10 -14.18 -13.79
N PRO A 163 -20.68 -14.78 -12.73
CA PRO A 163 -20.29 -14.49 -11.37
C PRO A 163 -18.89 -15.05 -11.05
N ILE A 164 -18.14 -14.35 -10.17
CA ILE A 164 -16.77 -14.74 -9.80
C ILE A 164 -16.71 -16.04 -8.97
N HIS A 165 -17.78 -16.34 -8.23
CA HIS A 165 -18.01 -17.60 -7.54
C HIS A 165 -19.49 -17.97 -7.64
N PRO A 166 -19.85 -19.26 -7.52
CA PRO A 166 -21.26 -19.66 -7.48
C PRO A 166 -22.03 -18.89 -6.41
N GLY A 167 -23.17 -18.31 -6.78
CA GLY A 167 -24.02 -17.52 -5.87
C GLY A 167 -23.54 -16.09 -5.60
N SER A 168 -22.45 -15.62 -6.20
CA SER A 168 -22.06 -14.21 -6.13
C SER A 168 -22.98 -13.33 -6.96
N SER A 169 -23.26 -12.11 -6.48
CA SER A 169 -23.78 -11.03 -7.32
C SER A 169 -22.69 -10.30 -8.11
N VAL A 170 -21.41 -10.52 -7.77
CA VAL A 170 -20.27 -9.84 -8.41
C VAL A 170 -19.80 -10.63 -9.63
N THR A 171 -19.71 -9.96 -10.79
CA THR A 171 -19.31 -10.54 -12.07
C THR A 171 -17.92 -10.09 -12.53
N TYR A 172 -17.28 -10.82 -13.46
CA TYR A 172 -15.99 -10.38 -14.01
C TYR A 172 -16.11 -9.02 -14.71
N ALA A 173 -17.18 -8.80 -15.46
CA ALA A 173 -17.45 -7.51 -16.10
C ALA A 173 -17.57 -6.37 -15.08
N ALA A 174 -18.28 -6.59 -13.96
CA ALA A 174 -18.42 -5.59 -12.91
C ALA A 174 -17.06 -5.25 -12.27
N VAL A 175 -16.27 -6.27 -11.90
CA VAL A 175 -14.91 -6.07 -11.35
C VAL A 175 -14.01 -5.35 -12.36
N ARG A 176 -14.17 -5.67 -13.64
CA ARG A 176 -13.42 -5.01 -14.70
C ARG A 176 -13.75 -3.54 -14.84
N SER A 177 -15.02 -3.16 -14.75
CA SER A 177 -15.40 -1.75 -14.70
C SER A 177 -14.75 -1.02 -13.51
N LYS A 178 -14.54 -1.70 -12.38
CA LYS A 178 -13.77 -1.12 -11.25
C LYS A 178 -12.31 -0.90 -11.62
N LEU A 179 -11.66 -1.89 -12.24
CA LEU A 179 -10.27 -1.78 -12.67
C LEU A 179 -10.07 -0.70 -13.75
N ASP A 180 -10.98 -0.61 -14.73
CA ASP A 180 -10.97 0.42 -15.77
C ASP A 180 -11.03 1.82 -15.13
N ARG A 181 -11.79 2.00 -14.03
CA ARG A 181 -11.81 3.26 -13.27
C ARG A 181 -10.49 3.54 -12.55
N ILE A 182 -9.87 2.53 -11.95
CA ILE A 182 -8.55 2.67 -11.31
C ILE A 182 -7.54 3.14 -12.34
N MET A 183 -7.51 2.52 -13.53
CA MET A 183 -6.60 2.89 -14.61
C MET A 183 -6.91 4.26 -15.24
N ALA A 184 -8.15 4.74 -15.13
CA ALA A 184 -8.54 6.08 -15.57
C ALA A 184 -8.30 7.18 -14.52
N SER A 185 -7.98 6.81 -13.28
CA SER A 185 -7.77 7.75 -12.18
C SER A 185 -6.33 8.24 -12.11
N ASP A 186 -6.12 9.39 -11.45
CA ASP A 186 -4.79 9.97 -11.24
C ASP A 186 -3.85 9.03 -10.47
N TYR A 187 -4.41 8.13 -9.65
CA TYR A 187 -3.66 7.08 -8.96
C TYR A 187 -2.80 6.24 -9.92
N TYR A 188 -3.29 5.93 -11.11
CA TYR A 188 -2.56 5.08 -12.06
C TYR A 188 -1.31 5.77 -12.61
N THR A 189 -1.36 7.08 -12.77
CA THR A 189 -0.27 7.88 -13.34
C THR A 189 0.55 8.63 -12.31
N ALA A 190 0.10 8.66 -11.05
CA ALA A 190 0.81 9.29 -9.96
C ALA A 190 2.18 8.64 -9.81
N PRO A 191 3.27 9.41 -9.72
CA PRO A 191 4.56 8.85 -9.39
C PRO A 191 4.41 8.13 -8.04
N ALA A 192 4.83 6.86 -7.97
CA ALA A 192 4.92 6.15 -6.71
C ALA A 192 5.66 7.08 -5.75
N VAL A 193 4.99 7.52 -4.68
CA VAL A 193 5.61 8.36 -3.66
C VAL A 193 6.82 7.54 -3.20
N ALA A 194 8.01 7.95 -3.65
CA ALA A 194 9.25 7.37 -3.21
C ALA A 194 9.16 7.36 -1.69
N GLY A 195 9.12 6.17 -1.11
CA GLY A 195 8.82 6.03 0.30
C GLY A 195 9.74 6.94 1.09
N ASN A 196 9.19 7.98 1.71
CA ASN A 196 9.77 8.57 2.91
C ASN A 196 9.62 7.52 4.03
N HIS A 197 10.32 6.40 3.90
CA HIS A 197 10.74 5.59 5.02
C HIS A 197 11.92 6.33 5.66
N GLY A 198 11.58 7.46 6.29
CA GLY A 198 12.54 8.44 6.76
C GLY A 198 11.82 9.66 7.33
N ALA A 199 11.26 9.50 8.53
CA ALA A 199 11.23 10.54 9.56
C ALA A 199 10.56 11.91 9.29
N GLU A 200 9.50 12.04 8.48
CA GLU A 200 8.73 13.30 8.43
C GLU A 200 7.20 13.12 8.35
N GLY A 201 6.66 12.08 8.99
CA GLY A 201 5.22 11.81 9.03
C GLY A 201 4.50 12.17 10.34
N LEU A 202 5.19 12.70 11.35
CA LEU A 202 4.65 12.84 12.72
C LEU A 202 4.63 14.28 13.26
N GLN A 203 4.94 15.31 12.48
CA GLN A 203 5.00 16.69 12.99
C GLN A 203 3.92 17.65 12.48
N ALA A 204 2.97 17.21 11.64
CA ALA A 204 1.94 18.09 11.08
C ALA A 204 0.55 18.00 11.76
N GLN A 205 0.41 17.31 12.91
CA GLN A 205 -0.86 17.28 13.67
C GLN A 205 -0.75 17.57 15.17
N MET A 206 0.34 18.19 15.63
CA MET A 206 0.42 18.77 16.98
C MET A 206 0.79 20.25 16.91
N SER A 207 -0.04 21.05 16.26
CA SER A 207 -0.06 22.51 16.41
C SER A 207 -1.51 23.00 16.46
N MET A 208 -2.23 22.52 17.47
CA MET A 208 -3.49 23.11 17.93
C MET A 208 -3.50 23.05 19.46
N THR A 209 -2.66 23.89 20.08
CA THR A 209 -2.89 24.33 21.46
C THR A 209 -2.90 25.85 21.43
N ASP A 210 -3.99 26.42 20.94
CA ASP A 210 -4.36 27.77 21.33
C ASP A 210 -5.40 27.62 22.44
N SER A 211 -4.96 27.92 23.65
CA SER A 211 -5.75 27.87 24.88
C SER A 211 -6.51 29.18 24.98
N PRO A 212 -7.86 29.20 25.07
CA PRO A 212 -8.57 30.45 25.29
C PRO A 212 -8.35 30.91 26.73
N GLU A 213 -7.60 31.99 26.90
CA GLU A 213 -7.45 32.72 28.16
C GLU A 213 -8.81 33.32 28.56
N ALA A 214 -9.25 33.00 29.77
CA ALA A 214 -10.53 33.45 30.33
C ALA A 214 -10.50 34.96 30.65
N PRO A 215 -11.57 35.72 30.37
CA PRO A 215 -11.63 37.14 30.75
C PRO A 215 -11.87 37.28 32.26
N SER A 216 -10.87 37.84 32.94
CA SER A 216 -10.95 38.24 34.35
C SER A 216 -11.92 39.41 34.52
N LEU A 217 -13.00 39.17 35.28
CA LEU A 217 -13.93 40.18 35.77
C LEU A 217 -13.21 41.17 36.70
N LYS A 218 -13.21 42.46 36.34
CA LYS A 218 -12.98 43.57 37.29
C LYS A 218 -14.12 44.57 37.21
N GLU A 219 -15.09 44.32 38.09
CA GLU A 219 -15.58 45.26 39.10
C GLU A 219 -15.76 46.72 38.66
N THR A 220 -17.02 47.06 38.42
CA THR A 220 -17.58 48.40 38.35
C THR A 220 -17.56 49.08 39.72
N LEU A 221 -16.88 50.22 39.85
CA LEU A 221 -17.12 51.20 40.92
C LEU A 221 -16.81 52.63 40.41
N ALA A 222 -17.91 53.37 40.21
CA ALA A 222 -18.16 54.79 40.44
C ALA A 222 -17.12 55.88 40.08
N ALA A 223 -17.50 56.75 39.13
CA ALA A 223 -17.49 58.21 39.24
C ALA A 223 -18.37 58.76 38.08
N GLU A 224 -19.65 59.07 38.31
CA GLU A 224 -20.14 60.40 38.67
C GLU A 224 -19.56 61.52 37.78
N ASN A 225 -20.30 61.95 36.74
CA ASN A 225 -20.90 63.29 36.69
C ASN A 225 -21.63 63.61 35.37
N HIS A 226 -22.74 64.34 35.54
CA HIS A 226 -23.43 65.26 34.60
C HIS A 226 -24.59 64.79 33.71
N LYS A 227 -25.82 64.97 34.26
CA LYS A 227 -26.95 65.84 33.82
C LYS A 227 -27.38 65.74 32.33
N VAL A 228 -28.64 65.52 31.98
CA VAL A 228 -29.85 66.40 32.02
C VAL A 228 -31.03 65.48 31.63
N LYS A 229 -32.17 65.35 32.34
CA LYS A 229 -33.24 66.31 32.60
C LYS A 229 -34.26 65.67 33.54
#